data_AF-A0A6P0TM60-F1
#
_entry.id   AF-A0A6P0TM60-F1
#
_cell.length_a   1.000
_cell.length_b   1.000
_cell.length_c   1.000
_cell.angle_alpha   90.00
_cell.angle_beta   90.00
_cell.angle_gamma   90.00
#
_symmetry.space_group_name_H-M   'P 1'
#
loop_
_entity.id
_entity.type
_entity.pdbx_description
1 polymer ?
#
loop_
_entity_poly.entity_id
_entity_poly.type
_entity_poly.pdbx_seq_one_letter_code
_entity_poly.pdbx_strand_id
1 'polypeptide(L)'
;MKEKMHELELQYNSLKFRISRSANQALQRFRDNSHIAVLRYDHPISNAQTFPITETVPGTIQFHDMSLFSEHIQNSKSQYQLIFIQSIWDVSPETLVPVLDKIHKYQSNAKVVFLDWYAPIHIPQPEILEMVDLYVKKQVLKEHQQYTGMYNTNLLEYENQHNDNYQCNLANIRYIQVDLDILSEKLFTGWNFATDRRLTEQLKKKFYLNKDRPIDVHCRIFAPSERKSWYQHMRGRAYDAVQEIAQKRSQQFKILSENARVPYHKYINELAHSKLCISPFGYGEICWRDFEAILAG
;
A
#
# COMPACT_ATOMS: atom_id res chain seq x y z
N MET A 1 26.77 23.29 -5.81
CA MET A 1 25.59 23.17 -4.92
C MET A 1 24.30 23.65 -5.59
N LYS A 2 24.30 24.83 -6.24
CA LYS A 2 23.15 25.34 -7.03
C LYS A 2 22.78 24.46 -8.23
N GLU A 3 23.75 23.95 -8.98
CA GLU A 3 23.50 23.06 -10.13
C GLU A 3 22.83 21.75 -9.71
N LYS A 4 23.34 21.09 -8.67
CA LYS A 4 22.75 19.85 -8.13
C LYS A 4 21.33 20.06 -7.58
N MET A 5 21.02 21.27 -7.11
CA MET A 5 19.68 21.67 -6.67
C MET A 5 18.73 21.85 -7.85
N HIS A 6 19.19 22.48 -8.93
CA HIS A 6 18.43 22.63 -10.16
C HIS A 6 18.15 21.27 -10.82
N GLU A 7 19.13 20.36 -10.81
CA GLU A 7 18.99 19.00 -11.32
C GLU A 7 17.95 18.19 -10.53
N LEU A 8 17.96 18.27 -9.19
CA LEU A 8 16.95 17.62 -8.34
C LEU A 8 15.55 18.22 -8.52
N GLU A 9 15.46 19.53 -8.75
CA GLU A 9 14.19 20.21 -9.03
C GLU A 9 13.62 19.80 -10.40
N LEU A 10 14.48 19.64 -11.41
CA LEU A 10 14.12 19.07 -12.71
C LEU A 10 13.70 17.61 -12.60
N GLN A 11 14.39 16.80 -11.80
CA GLN A 11 14.01 15.41 -11.53
C GLN A 11 12.68 15.32 -10.77
N TYR A 12 12.44 16.19 -9.79
CA TYR A 12 11.18 16.29 -9.06
C TYR A 12 10.03 16.71 -9.99
N ASN A 13 10.23 17.74 -10.82
CA ASN A 13 9.23 18.19 -11.78
C ASN A 13 8.97 17.15 -12.86
N SER A 14 10.00 16.43 -13.31
CA SER A 14 9.89 15.28 -14.23
C SER A 14 9.14 14.12 -13.58
N LEU A 15 9.38 13.81 -12.31
CA LEU A 15 8.67 12.76 -11.59
C LEU A 15 7.21 13.15 -11.33
N LYS A 16 6.95 14.39 -10.89
CA LYS A 16 5.60 14.95 -10.77
C LYS A 16 4.88 14.90 -12.11
N PHE A 17 5.57 15.23 -13.20
CA PHE A 17 5.05 15.14 -14.57
C PHE A 17 4.81 13.69 -15.02
N ARG A 18 5.68 12.72 -14.67
CA ARG A 18 5.52 11.30 -15.02
C ARG A 18 4.45 10.59 -14.21
N ILE A 19 4.39 10.82 -12.89
CA ILE A 19 3.29 10.37 -12.02
C ILE A 19 1.99 10.97 -12.53
N SER A 20 2.00 12.27 -12.85
CA SER A 20 0.89 12.93 -13.51
C SER A 20 0.60 12.33 -14.87
N ARG A 21 1.57 11.87 -15.67
CA ARG A 21 1.36 11.28 -17.02
C ARG A 21 0.83 9.85 -16.99
N SER A 22 1.25 9.00 -16.04
CA SER A 22 0.70 7.64 -15.87
C SER A 22 -0.70 7.69 -15.27
N ALA A 23 -0.90 8.55 -14.26
CA ALA A 23 -2.22 8.92 -13.76
C ALA A 23 -3.08 9.50 -14.88
N ASN A 24 -2.55 10.48 -15.62
CA ASN A 24 -3.23 11.11 -16.75
C ASN A 24 -3.38 10.16 -17.93
N GLN A 25 -2.63 9.09 -18.16
CA GLN A 25 -2.91 8.20 -19.29
C GLN A 25 -4.12 7.31 -19.01
N ALA A 26 -4.25 6.84 -17.77
CA ALA A 26 -5.47 6.18 -17.32
C ALA A 26 -6.65 7.17 -17.25
N LEU A 27 -6.42 8.40 -16.77
CA LEU A 27 -7.44 9.43 -16.55
C LEU A 27 -7.76 10.32 -17.78
N GLN A 28 -6.87 10.43 -18.77
CA GLN A 28 -7.07 11.18 -20.02
C GLN A 28 -8.11 10.52 -20.91
N ARG A 29 -8.35 9.22 -20.72
CA ARG A 29 -9.51 8.53 -21.31
C ARG A 29 -10.85 9.08 -20.81
N PHE A 30 -10.83 9.89 -19.73
CA PHE A 30 -12.03 10.38 -19.03
C PHE A 30 -12.06 11.92 -18.92
N ARG A 31 -11.43 12.67 -19.84
CA ARG A 31 -11.48 14.15 -19.83
C ARG A 31 -12.60 14.72 -20.70
N ASP A 32 -13.72 15.03 -20.05
CA ASP A 32 -14.38 16.35 -19.96
C ASP A 32 -15.78 16.14 -19.31
N ASN A 33 -16.11 16.90 -18.25
CA ASN A 33 -17.37 16.82 -17.48
C ASN A 33 -17.69 15.49 -16.76
N SER A 34 -16.68 14.72 -16.37
CA SER A 34 -16.92 13.45 -15.65
C SER A 34 -17.40 13.67 -14.22
N HIS A 35 -18.59 13.13 -13.92
CA HIS A 35 -19.07 12.94 -12.55
C HIS A 35 -18.37 11.71 -11.97
N ILE A 36 -17.57 11.92 -10.93
CA ILE A 36 -16.72 10.87 -10.34
C ILE A 36 -17.12 10.66 -8.88
N ALA A 37 -17.35 9.40 -8.51
CA ALA A 37 -17.50 8.99 -7.12
C ALA A 37 -16.22 8.30 -6.65
N VAL A 38 -15.81 8.60 -5.41
CA VAL A 38 -14.75 7.87 -4.71
C VAL A 38 -15.33 7.33 -3.41
N LEU A 39 -15.51 6.02 -3.37
CA LEU A 39 -15.98 5.28 -2.19
C LEU A 39 -14.74 4.80 -1.47
N ARG A 40 -14.54 5.29 -0.25
CA ARG A 40 -13.36 4.96 0.52
C ARG A 40 -13.64 5.02 2.01
N TYR A 41 -12.72 4.43 2.75
CA TYR A 41 -12.66 4.59 4.20
C TYR A 41 -11.76 5.76 4.57
N ASP A 42 -12.13 6.52 5.60
CA ASP A 42 -11.23 7.53 6.15
C ASP A 42 -10.09 6.84 6.92
N HIS A 43 -9.04 6.49 6.18
CA HIS A 43 -7.90 5.77 6.70
C HIS A 43 -6.62 6.19 5.98
N PRO A 44 -5.46 6.27 6.66
CA PRO A 44 -4.20 6.67 6.03
C PRO A 44 -3.82 5.85 4.78
N ILE A 45 -4.04 4.53 4.80
CA ILE A 45 -3.75 3.66 3.64
C ILE A 45 -4.63 4.06 2.45
N SER A 46 -5.91 4.30 2.71
CA SER A 46 -6.85 4.72 1.68
C SER A 46 -6.46 6.09 1.10
N ASN A 47 -6.15 7.03 1.98
CA ASN A 47 -5.73 8.37 1.61
C ASN A 47 -4.48 8.34 0.73
N ALA A 48 -3.51 7.47 0.99
CA ALA A 48 -2.30 7.38 0.17
C ALA A 48 -2.58 6.98 -1.30
N GLN A 49 -3.57 6.12 -1.54
CA GLN A 49 -3.92 5.63 -2.89
C GLN A 49 -4.92 6.55 -3.60
N THR A 50 -5.77 7.26 -2.84
CA THR A 50 -6.82 8.14 -3.39
C THR A 50 -6.40 9.62 -3.47
N PHE A 51 -5.39 10.05 -2.73
CA PHE A 51 -4.91 11.45 -2.75
C PHE A 51 -4.47 11.93 -4.14
N PRO A 52 -3.80 11.12 -4.98
CA PRO A 52 -3.50 11.57 -6.35
C PRO A 52 -4.74 11.84 -7.18
N ILE A 53 -5.83 11.11 -6.95
CA ILE A 53 -7.12 11.36 -7.62
C ILE A 53 -7.65 12.74 -7.22
N THR A 54 -7.60 13.09 -5.93
CA THR A 54 -8.08 14.40 -5.44
C THR A 54 -7.27 15.58 -5.96
N GLU A 55 -5.98 15.38 -6.18
CA GLU A 55 -5.08 16.48 -6.58
C GLU A 55 -5.02 16.68 -8.10
N THR A 56 -5.34 15.65 -8.90
CA THR A 56 -5.05 15.67 -10.34
C THR A 56 -6.28 15.63 -11.24
N VAL A 57 -7.45 15.25 -10.73
CA VAL A 57 -8.66 15.14 -11.53
C VAL A 57 -9.48 16.42 -11.44
N PRO A 58 -9.56 17.23 -12.52
CA PRO A 58 -10.48 18.34 -12.58
C PRO A 58 -11.92 17.79 -12.69
N GLY A 59 -12.73 17.94 -11.65
CA GLY A 59 -14.12 17.51 -11.64
C GLY A 59 -14.78 17.56 -10.25
N THR A 60 -16.08 17.28 -10.21
CA THR A 60 -16.82 17.14 -8.95
C THR A 60 -16.57 15.74 -8.38
N ILE A 61 -15.61 15.63 -7.46
CA ILE A 61 -15.36 14.39 -6.73
C ILE A 61 -16.28 14.35 -5.52
N GLN A 62 -17.10 13.30 -5.43
CA GLN A 62 -17.90 13.04 -4.23
C GLN A 62 -17.31 11.90 -3.43
N PHE A 63 -17.07 12.16 -2.15
CA PHE A 63 -16.66 11.16 -1.18
C PHE A 63 -17.86 10.56 -0.50
N HIS A 64 -17.89 9.24 -0.49
CA HIS A 64 -18.94 8.48 0.17
C HIS A 64 -18.31 7.40 1.04
N ASP A 65 -18.88 7.23 2.24
CA ASP A 65 -18.64 6.02 3.01
C ASP A 65 -19.27 4.83 2.26
N MET A 66 -18.55 3.70 2.21
CA MET A 66 -18.99 2.54 1.44
C MET A 66 -20.34 1.99 1.92
N SER A 67 -20.64 2.08 3.23
CA SER A 67 -21.91 1.62 3.80
C SER A 67 -23.08 2.50 3.38
N LEU A 68 -22.87 3.81 3.23
CA LEU A 68 -23.90 4.79 2.88
C LEU A 68 -24.08 4.94 1.37
N PHE A 69 -23.05 4.63 0.57
CA PHE A 69 -23.08 4.85 -0.86
C PHE A 69 -24.18 4.06 -1.58
N SER A 70 -24.41 2.82 -1.14
CA SER A 70 -25.45 1.96 -1.71
C SER A 70 -26.84 2.59 -1.64
N GLU A 71 -27.16 3.27 -0.55
CA GLU A 71 -28.43 3.98 -0.37
C GLU A 71 -28.44 5.30 -1.17
N HIS A 72 -27.30 5.99 -1.22
CA HIS A 72 -27.14 7.21 -2.02
C HIS A 72 -27.43 6.96 -3.50
N ILE A 73 -26.84 5.95 -4.13
CA ILE A 73 -27.07 5.68 -5.56
C ILE A 73 -28.47 5.18 -5.88
N GLN A 74 -29.18 4.61 -4.90
CA GLN A 74 -30.57 4.21 -5.05
C GLN A 74 -31.52 5.41 -5.08
N ASN A 75 -31.23 6.41 -4.24
CA ASN A 75 -32.11 7.57 -4.04
C ASN A 75 -31.70 8.78 -4.87
N SER A 76 -30.46 8.82 -5.35
CA SER A 76 -29.91 9.95 -6.10
C SER A 76 -30.22 9.86 -7.58
N LYS A 77 -30.53 11.00 -8.20
CA LYS A 77 -30.59 11.15 -9.67
C LYS A 77 -29.21 11.34 -10.30
N SER A 78 -28.16 11.43 -9.49
CA SER A 78 -26.80 11.63 -10.00
C SER A 78 -26.33 10.40 -10.74
N GLN A 79 -25.82 10.61 -11.95
CA GLN A 79 -25.17 9.57 -12.74
C GLN A 79 -23.67 9.82 -12.74
N TYR A 80 -22.88 8.80 -12.41
CA TYR A 80 -21.44 8.83 -12.45
C TYR A 80 -20.94 8.18 -13.73
N GLN A 81 -19.82 8.68 -14.24
CA GLN A 81 -19.10 8.05 -15.36
C GLN A 81 -18.01 7.12 -14.86
N LEU A 82 -17.48 7.41 -13.66
CA LEU A 82 -16.39 6.66 -13.06
C LEU A 82 -16.63 6.55 -11.55
N ILE A 83 -16.49 5.34 -11.02
CA ILE A 83 -16.66 5.05 -9.60
C ILE A 83 -15.41 4.32 -9.13
N PHE A 84 -14.63 4.97 -8.28
CA PHE A 84 -13.52 4.32 -7.58
C PHE A 84 -14.04 3.72 -6.28
N ILE A 85 -13.68 2.47 -6.02
CA ILE A 85 -14.07 1.75 -4.81
C ILE A 85 -12.81 1.23 -4.13
N GLN A 86 -12.71 1.47 -2.83
CA GLN A 86 -11.69 0.88 -2.00
C GLN A 86 -12.31 0.23 -0.78
N SER A 87 -12.08 -1.07 -0.60
CA SER A 87 -12.49 -1.79 0.59
C SER A 87 -11.45 -1.69 1.72
N ILE A 88 -11.83 -2.03 2.94
CA ILE A 88 -10.88 -2.43 3.99
C ILE A 88 -10.25 -3.79 3.68
N TRP A 89 -9.15 -4.10 4.36
CA TRP A 89 -8.32 -5.29 4.14
C TRP A 89 -8.96 -6.62 4.54
N ASP A 90 -10.06 -6.62 5.28
CA ASP A 90 -10.74 -7.83 5.76
C ASP A 90 -12.22 -7.84 5.39
N VAL A 91 -12.64 -6.98 4.44
CA VAL A 91 -14.01 -7.01 3.93
C VAL A 91 -14.28 -8.40 3.37
N SER A 92 -15.48 -8.92 3.58
CA SER A 92 -15.89 -10.20 3.01
C SER A 92 -16.55 -10.00 1.64
N PRO A 93 -16.49 -10.98 0.73
CA PRO A 93 -17.21 -10.91 -0.54
C PRO A 93 -18.71 -10.68 -0.37
N GLU A 94 -19.31 -11.24 0.69
CA GLU A 94 -20.73 -11.07 1.02
C GLU A 94 -21.09 -9.62 1.33
N THR A 95 -20.10 -8.78 1.65
CA THR A 95 -20.29 -7.33 1.82
C THR A 95 -20.03 -6.56 0.53
N LEU A 96 -18.96 -6.91 -0.20
CA LEU A 96 -18.51 -6.12 -1.36
C LEU A 96 -19.31 -6.41 -2.64
N VAL A 97 -19.65 -7.68 -2.90
CA VAL A 97 -20.41 -8.10 -4.08
C VAL A 97 -21.78 -7.42 -4.16
N PRO A 98 -22.61 -7.37 -3.09
CA PRO A 98 -23.89 -6.66 -3.15
C PRO A 98 -23.77 -5.15 -3.40
N VAL A 99 -22.65 -4.52 -3.01
CA VAL A 99 -22.39 -3.11 -3.32
C VAL A 99 -22.13 -2.95 -4.81
N LEU A 100 -21.29 -3.81 -5.40
CA LEU A 100 -21.00 -3.80 -6.84
C LEU A 100 -22.25 -4.10 -7.68
N ASP A 101 -23.09 -5.05 -7.27
CA ASP A 101 -24.37 -5.34 -7.93
C ASP A 101 -25.29 -4.12 -7.95
N LYS A 102 -25.40 -3.40 -6.83
CA LYS A 102 -26.18 -2.15 -6.78
C LYS A 102 -25.58 -1.10 -7.70
N ILE A 103 -24.25 -0.98 -7.76
CA ILE A 103 -23.58 -0.03 -8.66
C ILE A 103 -23.92 -0.35 -10.12
N HIS A 104 -23.77 -1.60 -10.54
CA HIS A 104 -24.13 -1.99 -11.91
C HIS A 104 -25.62 -1.78 -12.21
N LYS A 105 -26.50 -1.99 -11.23
CA LYS A 105 -27.94 -1.78 -11.38
C LYS A 105 -28.32 -0.31 -11.54
N TYR A 106 -27.77 0.59 -10.72
CA TYR A 106 -28.21 1.99 -10.65
C TYR A 106 -27.30 2.98 -11.40
N GLN A 107 -26.10 2.53 -11.78
CA GLN A 107 -25.06 3.31 -12.46
C GLN A 107 -24.52 2.50 -13.64
N SER A 108 -25.40 1.94 -14.47
CA SER A 108 -25.06 0.96 -15.53
C SER A 108 -24.08 1.47 -16.60
N ASN A 109 -23.94 2.78 -16.76
CA ASN A 109 -22.98 3.40 -17.68
C ASN A 109 -21.65 3.77 -17.00
N ALA A 110 -21.55 3.63 -15.68
CA ALA A 110 -20.34 3.98 -14.94
C ALA A 110 -19.28 2.89 -15.11
N LYS A 111 -18.03 3.33 -15.28
CA LYS A 111 -16.86 2.46 -15.15
C LYS A 111 -16.50 2.29 -13.69
N VAL A 112 -16.24 1.06 -13.28
CA VAL A 112 -15.92 0.71 -11.88
C VAL A 112 -14.44 0.36 -11.76
N VAL A 113 -13.74 1.08 -10.90
CA VAL A 113 -12.30 0.90 -10.63
C VAL A 113 -12.11 0.49 -9.18
N PHE A 114 -11.59 -0.72 -8.96
CA PHE A 114 -11.27 -1.20 -7.63
C PHE A 114 -9.84 -0.84 -7.24
N LEU A 115 -9.69 -0.08 -6.16
CA LEU A 115 -8.42 0.31 -5.58
C LEU A 115 -8.06 -0.69 -4.48
N ASP A 116 -7.18 -1.62 -4.81
CA ASP A 116 -6.86 -2.75 -3.95
C ASP A 116 -6.08 -2.35 -2.68
N TRP A 117 -6.65 -2.69 -1.53
CA TRP A 117 -6.03 -2.47 -0.23
C TRP A 117 -4.97 -3.52 0.10
N TYR A 118 -5.14 -4.75 -0.38
CA TYR A 118 -4.35 -5.92 -0.01
C TYR A 118 -2.85 -5.79 -0.34
N ALA A 119 -2.08 -6.73 0.19
CA ALA A 119 -0.67 -6.86 -0.14
C ALA A 119 -0.52 -7.10 -1.66
N PRO A 120 0.54 -6.55 -2.30
CA PRO A 120 0.75 -6.65 -3.74
C PRO A 120 0.72 -8.04 -4.32
N ILE A 121 1.10 -9.03 -3.52
CA ILE A 121 1.23 -10.43 -3.89
C ILE A 121 -0.07 -11.23 -3.73
N HIS A 122 -1.18 -10.60 -3.34
CA HIS A 122 -2.38 -11.31 -2.92
C HIS A 122 -3.63 -10.75 -3.58
N ILE A 123 -4.50 -11.62 -4.08
CA ILE A 123 -5.85 -11.31 -4.57
C ILE A 123 -6.84 -12.23 -3.85
N PRO A 124 -7.32 -11.86 -2.65
CA PRO A 124 -8.14 -12.75 -1.83
C PRO A 124 -9.55 -12.98 -2.36
N GLN A 125 -10.01 -12.12 -3.27
CA GLN A 125 -11.37 -12.12 -3.81
C GLN A 125 -11.31 -12.04 -5.34
N PRO A 126 -10.90 -13.12 -6.01
CA PRO A 126 -10.81 -13.16 -7.48
C PRO A 126 -12.14 -12.83 -8.17
N GLU A 127 -13.28 -13.12 -7.55
CA GLU A 127 -14.63 -12.83 -8.06
C GLU A 127 -14.85 -11.33 -8.33
N ILE A 128 -14.16 -10.45 -7.60
CA ILE A 128 -14.25 -9.00 -7.81
C ILE A 128 -13.66 -8.60 -9.17
N LEU A 129 -12.70 -9.36 -9.72
CA LEU A 129 -12.12 -9.08 -11.03
C LEU A 129 -13.19 -9.13 -12.13
N GLU A 130 -14.17 -10.02 -12.03
CA GLU A 130 -15.26 -10.11 -13.02
C GLU A 130 -16.20 -8.91 -12.97
N MET A 131 -16.35 -8.31 -11.79
CA MET A 131 -17.32 -7.24 -11.50
C MET A 131 -16.76 -5.83 -11.66
N VAL A 132 -15.53 -5.65 -12.14
CA VAL A 132 -14.92 -4.32 -12.27
C VAL A 132 -14.31 -4.13 -13.64
N ASP A 133 -14.18 -2.88 -14.07
CA ASP A 133 -13.50 -2.54 -15.32
C ASP A 133 -11.98 -2.50 -15.14
N LEU A 134 -11.49 -2.10 -13.96
CA LEU A 134 -10.07 -2.06 -13.62
C LEU A 134 -9.84 -2.50 -12.17
N TYR A 135 -8.78 -3.30 -11.98
CA TYR A 135 -8.30 -3.73 -10.67
C TYR A 135 -6.92 -3.13 -10.41
N VAL A 136 -6.86 -2.11 -9.57
CA VAL A 136 -5.67 -1.27 -9.39
C VAL A 136 -4.93 -1.68 -8.12
N LYS A 137 -3.73 -2.25 -8.27
CA LYS A 137 -2.82 -2.53 -7.16
C LYS A 137 -1.75 -1.45 -7.02
N LYS A 138 -1.25 -1.30 -5.79
CA LYS A 138 -0.13 -0.41 -5.45
C LYS A 138 1.19 -0.88 -6.10
N GLN A 139 1.35 -2.19 -6.26
CA GLN A 139 2.43 -2.85 -6.97
C GLN A 139 1.87 -4.15 -7.58
N VAL A 140 2.42 -4.59 -8.69
CA VAL A 140 2.04 -5.85 -9.34
C VAL A 140 3.25 -6.78 -9.42
N LEU A 141 2.99 -8.08 -9.33
CA LEU A 141 4.00 -9.08 -9.64
C LEU A 141 4.34 -9.02 -11.12
N LYS A 142 5.62 -9.19 -11.44
CA LYS A 142 6.10 -9.18 -12.83
C LYS A 142 5.45 -10.32 -13.63
N GLU A 143 5.35 -11.50 -13.03
CA GLU A 143 4.77 -12.69 -13.64
C GLU A 143 3.38 -12.91 -13.04
N HIS A 144 2.32 -12.66 -13.81
CA HIS A 144 0.93 -12.71 -13.32
C HIS A 144 0.51 -14.10 -12.85
N GLN A 145 1.12 -15.17 -13.38
CA GLN A 145 0.91 -16.56 -12.96
C GLN A 145 1.19 -16.75 -11.47
N GLN A 146 2.01 -15.89 -10.85
CA GLN A 146 2.29 -15.99 -9.44
C GLN A 146 1.05 -15.72 -8.59
N TYR A 147 0.05 -14.96 -9.06
CA TYR A 147 -1.19 -14.70 -8.32
C TYR A 147 -2.08 -15.92 -8.11
N THR A 148 -1.90 -16.99 -8.88
CA THR A 148 -2.68 -18.22 -8.75
C THR A 148 -1.91 -19.27 -7.96
N GLY A 149 -2.64 -20.11 -7.23
CA GLY A 149 -2.08 -21.22 -6.47
C GLY A 149 -1.43 -20.84 -5.14
N MET A 150 -1.59 -19.59 -4.69
CA MET A 150 -1.09 -19.15 -3.39
C MET A 150 -2.04 -19.50 -2.25
N TYR A 151 -1.43 -19.81 -1.10
CA TYR A 151 -2.08 -19.98 0.19
C TYR A 151 -2.10 -18.67 0.97
N ASN A 152 -2.96 -17.73 0.58
CA ASN A 152 -3.00 -16.34 1.06
C ASN A 152 -1.80 -15.50 0.57
N THR A 153 -0.62 -15.63 1.19
CA THR A 153 0.62 -14.96 0.76
C THR A 153 1.80 -15.92 0.79
N ASN A 154 2.80 -15.73 -0.07
CA ASN A 154 4.04 -16.52 -0.03
C ASN A 154 4.80 -16.38 1.31
N LEU A 155 4.63 -15.25 2.01
CA LEU A 155 5.22 -14.99 3.31
C LEU A 155 4.53 -15.82 4.41
N LEU A 156 3.20 -15.90 4.37
CA LEU A 156 2.47 -16.81 5.25
C LEU A 156 2.89 -18.26 4.98
N GLU A 157 2.97 -18.67 3.72
CA GLU A 157 3.43 -20.02 3.36
C GLU A 157 4.84 -20.31 3.88
N TYR A 158 5.77 -19.35 3.78
CA TYR A 158 7.11 -19.47 4.36
C TYR A 158 7.08 -19.58 5.89
N GLU A 159 6.34 -18.71 6.58
CA GLU A 159 6.24 -18.76 8.05
C GLU A 159 5.53 -20.04 8.53
N ASN A 160 4.65 -20.62 7.72
CA ASN A 160 3.99 -21.89 8.03
C ASN A 160 4.98 -23.05 8.15
N GLN A 161 6.14 -22.99 7.49
CA GLN A 161 7.20 -24.01 7.60
C GLN A 161 7.84 -24.04 9.00
N HIS A 162 7.63 -23.00 9.80
CA HIS A 162 8.14 -22.90 11.16
C HIS A 162 7.10 -23.26 12.23
N ASN A 163 5.90 -23.71 11.84
CA ASN A 163 4.75 -23.85 12.72
C ASN A 163 4.88 -24.97 13.77
N ASP A 164 5.73 -25.96 13.56
CA ASP A 164 5.93 -27.05 14.54
C ASP A 164 6.40 -26.54 15.91
N ASN A 165 7.00 -25.34 15.95
CA ASN A 165 7.55 -24.74 17.16
C ASN A 165 6.64 -23.69 17.82
N TYR A 166 5.57 -23.28 17.14
CA TYR A 166 4.74 -22.18 17.61
C TYR A 166 3.29 -22.60 17.40
N GLN A 167 2.51 -22.68 18.46
CA GLN A 167 1.05 -22.90 18.41
C GLN A 167 0.33 -21.68 17.79
N CYS A 168 0.90 -21.10 16.73
CA CYS A 168 0.28 -20.08 15.94
C CYS A 168 -0.85 -20.77 15.17
N ASN A 169 -2.07 -20.32 15.44
CA ASN A 169 -3.21 -20.70 14.64
C ASN A 169 -3.02 -20.02 13.27
N LEU A 170 -2.31 -20.69 12.37
CA LEU A 170 -2.08 -20.22 11.02
C LEU A 170 -3.45 -20.18 10.34
N ALA A 171 -3.96 -18.96 10.21
CA ALA A 171 -5.31 -18.69 9.77
C ALA A 171 -5.66 -19.46 8.49
N ASN A 172 -6.92 -19.88 8.41
CA ASN A 172 -7.62 -20.48 7.26
C ASN A 172 -6.90 -20.25 5.93
N ILE A 173 -6.00 -21.18 5.62
CA ILE A 173 -5.24 -21.19 4.38
C ILE A 173 -6.24 -21.29 3.23
N ARG A 174 -6.29 -20.26 2.38
CA ARG A 174 -7.14 -20.24 1.18
C ARG A 174 -6.27 -20.48 -0.03
N TYR A 175 -6.54 -21.56 -0.75
CA TYR A 175 -5.99 -21.74 -2.09
C TYR A 175 -6.74 -20.82 -3.04
N ILE A 176 -6.03 -19.87 -3.64
CA ILE A 176 -6.63 -18.86 -4.49
C ILE A 176 -6.46 -19.29 -5.95
N GLN A 177 -7.58 -19.31 -6.67
CA GLN A 177 -7.61 -19.48 -8.12
C GLN A 177 -8.03 -18.16 -8.74
N VAL A 178 -7.15 -17.60 -9.58
CA VAL A 178 -7.41 -16.38 -10.33
C VAL A 178 -7.39 -16.74 -11.81
N ASP A 179 -8.44 -16.35 -12.53
CA ASP A 179 -8.44 -16.39 -13.99
C ASP A 179 -7.36 -15.43 -14.52
N LEU A 180 -6.34 -15.98 -15.16
CA LEU A 180 -5.16 -15.23 -15.60
C LEU A 180 -5.46 -14.35 -16.81
N ASP A 181 -6.44 -14.69 -17.63
CA ASP A 181 -6.81 -13.90 -18.80
C ASP A 181 -7.55 -12.64 -18.33
N ILE A 182 -8.54 -12.80 -17.44
CA ILE A 182 -9.26 -11.67 -16.83
C ILE A 182 -8.31 -10.80 -16.02
N LEU A 183 -7.41 -11.41 -15.23
CA LEU A 183 -6.43 -10.67 -14.46
C LEU A 183 -5.53 -9.83 -15.37
N SER A 184 -5.00 -10.42 -16.44
CA SER A 184 -4.05 -9.72 -17.32
C SER A 184 -4.69 -8.57 -18.09
N GLU A 185 -6.00 -8.67 -18.37
CA GLU A 185 -6.76 -7.58 -18.99
C GLU A 185 -7.02 -6.41 -18.01
N LYS A 186 -7.35 -6.73 -16.75
CA LYS A 186 -7.90 -5.75 -15.80
C LYS A 186 -6.90 -5.23 -14.77
N LEU A 187 -5.83 -5.97 -14.48
CA LEU A 187 -4.85 -5.62 -13.47
C LEU A 187 -4.01 -4.43 -13.91
N PHE A 188 -3.95 -3.40 -13.06
CA PHE A 188 -3.21 -2.18 -13.32
C PHE A 188 -2.35 -1.79 -12.12
N THR A 189 -1.14 -1.28 -12.38
CA THR A 189 -0.31 -0.68 -11.34
C THR A 189 -0.68 0.79 -11.16
N GLY A 190 -1.32 1.10 -10.04
CA GLY A 190 -1.71 2.46 -9.68
C GLY A 190 -0.74 3.14 -8.73
N TRP A 191 -1.31 4.05 -7.95
CA TRP A 191 -0.59 4.78 -6.91
C TRP A 191 -0.30 3.89 -5.71
N ASN A 192 0.81 4.18 -5.02
CA ASN A 192 1.25 3.45 -3.84
C ASN A 192 1.58 4.42 -2.70
N PHE A 193 2.14 3.92 -1.59
CA PHE A 193 2.43 4.77 -0.45
C PHE A 193 3.36 5.95 -0.76
N ALA A 194 4.20 5.90 -1.81
CA ALA A 194 5.04 7.03 -2.22
C ALA A 194 4.25 8.30 -2.53
N THR A 195 2.99 8.17 -2.95
CA THR A 195 2.13 9.30 -3.28
C THR A 195 1.30 9.80 -2.11
N ASP A 196 1.51 9.25 -0.91
CA ASP A 196 0.96 9.79 0.32
C ASP A 196 1.28 11.29 0.44
N ARG A 197 0.28 12.10 0.83
CA ARG A 197 0.44 13.56 0.98
C ARG A 197 1.60 13.90 1.92
N ARG A 198 1.67 13.22 3.06
CA ARG A 198 2.70 13.48 4.07
C ARG A 198 4.09 13.10 3.55
N LEU A 199 4.24 12.03 2.76
CA LEU A 199 5.52 11.70 2.13
C LEU A 199 5.89 12.68 1.01
N THR A 200 4.95 13.08 0.17
CA THR A 200 5.20 14.05 -0.92
C THR A 200 5.57 15.43 -0.38
N GLU A 201 5.01 15.85 0.75
CA GLU A 201 5.43 17.05 1.48
C GLU A 201 6.82 16.89 2.10
N GLN A 202 7.16 15.70 2.60
CA GLN A 202 8.48 15.43 3.17
C GLN A 202 9.61 15.31 2.14
N LEU A 203 9.32 14.93 0.90
CA LEU A 203 10.31 14.99 -0.20
C LEU A 203 10.89 16.41 -0.38
N LYS A 204 10.15 17.45 0.05
CA LYS A 204 10.64 18.83 0.03
C LYS A 204 11.67 19.11 1.14
N LYS A 205 11.75 18.26 2.16
CA LYS A 205 12.71 18.35 3.26
C LYS A 205 14.01 17.65 2.86
N LYS A 206 15.15 18.23 3.25
CA LYS A 206 16.49 17.79 2.83
C LYS A 206 17.14 16.79 3.81
N PHE A 207 16.39 15.82 4.32
CA PHE A 207 16.92 14.84 5.29
C PHE A 207 18.06 14.00 4.70
N TYR A 208 17.94 13.60 3.42
CA TYR A 208 18.94 12.85 2.66
C TYR A 208 20.31 13.54 2.51
N LEU A 209 20.43 14.84 2.80
CA LEU A 209 21.73 15.52 2.75
C LEU A 209 22.58 15.27 3.99
N ASN A 210 22.05 14.58 5.00
CA ASN A 210 22.80 14.26 6.19
C ASN A 210 23.93 13.26 5.88
N LYS A 211 25.17 13.76 6.00
CA LYS A 211 26.39 12.95 5.86
C LYS A 211 26.83 12.31 7.18
N ASP A 212 26.37 12.84 8.31
CA ASP A 212 26.67 12.28 9.62
C ASP A 212 25.63 11.22 9.98
N ARG A 213 26.00 9.96 9.75
CA ARG A 213 25.16 8.79 10.00
C ARG A 213 25.79 7.91 11.07
N PRO A 214 25.71 8.33 12.36
CA PRO A 214 26.39 7.63 13.44
C PRO A 214 25.77 6.27 13.77
N ILE A 215 24.52 6.01 13.36
CA ILE A 215 23.84 4.73 13.60
C ILE A 215 24.13 3.80 12.42
N ASP A 216 24.73 2.64 12.69
CA ASP A 216 25.01 1.66 11.63
C ASP A 216 23.75 0.93 11.20
N VAL A 217 22.92 0.50 12.16
CA VAL A 217 21.67 -0.22 11.89
C VAL A 217 20.55 0.34 12.76
N HIS A 218 19.45 0.71 12.12
CA HIS A 218 18.20 1.11 12.76
C HIS A 218 17.16 0.00 12.70
N CYS A 219 16.61 -0.35 13.85
CA CYS A 219 15.58 -1.37 13.99
C CYS A 219 14.51 -0.90 14.97
N ARG A 220 13.42 -0.34 14.42
CA ARG A 220 12.19 -0.03 15.17
C ARG A 220 11.11 -1.02 14.75
N ILE A 221 11.17 -2.25 15.23
CA ILE A 221 10.18 -3.29 14.96
C ILE A 221 9.39 -3.52 16.24
N PHE A 222 8.06 -3.44 16.16
CA PHE A 222 7.20 -3.96 17.21
C PHE A 222 7.28 -5.49 17.22
N ALA A 223 7.85 -6.05 18.27
CA ALA A 223 8.08 -7.47 18.45
C ALA A 223 7.56 -7.89 19.83
N PRO A 224 6.26 -8.20 19.98
CA PRO A 224 5.71 -8.53 21.29
C PRO A 224 6.39 -9.77 21.88
N SER A 225 6.47 -9.82 23.21
CA SER A 225 6.99 -11.00 23.94
C SER A 225 6.13 -12.23 23.68
N GLU A 226 4.81 -12.05 23.67
CA GLU A 226 3.84 -13.08 23.25
C GLU A 226 3.64 -13.03 21.73
N ARG A 227 3.96 -14.13 21.05
CA ARG A 227 3.87 -14.27 19.58
C ARG A 227 2.75 -15.25 19.22
N LYS A 228 1.51 -14.76 19.24
CA LYS A 228 0.27 -15.56 19.05
C LYS A 228 -0.14 -15.71 17.58
N SER A 229 0.50 -14.97 16.68
CA SER A 229 0.23 -15.02 15.24
C SER A 229 1.54 -15.15 14.46
N TRP A 230 1.45 -15.69 13.25
CA TRP A 230 2.57 -15.77 12.31
C TRP A 230 3.22 -14.38 12.12
N TYR A 231 2.42 -13.31 12.07
CA TYR A 231 2.90 -11.95 11.84
C TYR A 231 3.75 -11.44 13.01
N GLN A 232 3.30 -11.69 14.25
CA GLN A 232 4.07 -11.37 15.45
C GLN A 232 5.33 -12.23 15.55
N HIS A 233 5.25 -13.48 15.11
CA HIS A 233 6.36 -14.40 15.10
C HIS A 233 7.46 -13.96 14.13
N MET A 234 7.12 -13.70 12.86
CA MET A 234 8.02 -13.16 11.85
C MET A 234 8.74 -11.91 12.36
N ARG A 235 7.98 -10.93 12.89
CA ARG A 235 8.56 -9.68 13.44
C ARG A 235 9.46 -9.95 14.64
N GLY A 236 9.07 -10.90 15.47
CA GLY A 236 9.85 -11.38 16.61
C GLY A 236 11.20 -11.94 16.19
N ARG A 237 11.23 -12.85 15.21
CA ARG A 237 12.48 -13.44 14.69
C ARG A 237 13.40 -12.37 14.09
N ALA A 238 12.85 -11.45 13.31
CA ALA A 238 13.61 -10.34 12.74
C ALA A 238 14.24 -9.48 13.85
N TYR A 239 13.48 -9.20 14.92
CA TYR A 239 13.98 -8.46 16.08
C TYR A 239 15.06 -9.24 16.83
N ASP A 240 14.85 -10.52 17.13
CA ASP A 240 15.80 -11.37 17.85
C ASP A 240 17.14 -11.46 17.11
N ALA A 241 17.10 -11.62 15.79
CA ALA A 241 18.32 -11.65 14.96
C ALA A 241 19.11 -10.33 15.07
N VAL A 242 18.43 -9.18 15.07
CA VAL A 242 19.09 -7.88 15.27
C VAL A 242 19.66 -7.75 16.68
N GLN A 243 18.93 -8.22 17.71
CA GLN A 243 19.42 -8.21 19.09
C GLN A 243 20.67 -9.09 19.25
N GLU A 244 20.71 -10.25 18.62
CA GLU A 244 21.86 -11.14 18.65
C GLU A 244 23.09 -10.47 18.01
N ILE A 245 22.92 -9.81 16.85
CA ILE A 245 24.00 -9.05 16.20
C ILE A 245 24.46 -7.91 17.11
N ALA A 246 23.53 -7.17 17.73
CA ALA A 246 23.84 -6.09 18.65
C ALA A 246 24.66 -6.58 19.86
N GLN A 247 24.33 -7.74 20.41
CA GLN A 247 25.08 -8.34 21.52
C GLN A 247 26.48 -8.78 21.07
N LYS A 248 26.57 -9.55 19.98
CA LYS A 248 27.83 -10.14 19.50
C LYS A 248 28.79 -9.13 18.89
N ARG A 249 28.30 -8.01 18.36
CA ARG A 249 29.07 -7.01 17.61
C ARG A 249 28.91 -5.58 18.13
N SER A 250 28.52 -5.41 19.40
CA SER A 250 28.33 -4.10 20.05
C SER A 250 29.54 -3.16 19.96
N GLN A 251 30.76 -3.72 19.96
CA GLN A 251 32.00 -2.93 19.81
C GLN A 251 32.29 -2.51 18.35
N GLN A 252 31.65 -3.16 17.37
CA GLN A 252 31.88 -2.92 15.94
C GLN A 252 30.79 -2.05 15.31
N PHE A 253 29.55 -2.21 15.76
CA PHE A 253 28.38 -1.55 15.17
C PHE A 253 27.52 -0.85 16.22
N LYS A 254 27.16 0.41 15.94
CA LYS A 254 26.15 1.14 16.66
C LYS A 254 24.77 0.76 16.15
N ILE A 255 24.14 -0.21 16.81
CA ILE A 255 22.81 -0.71 16.46
C ILE A 255 21.78 -0.07 17.38
N LEU A 256 20.84 0.69 16.79
CA LEU A 256 19.67 1.22 17.48
C LEU A 256 18.51 0.26 17.27
N SER A 257 18.30 -0.65 18.22
CA SER A 257 17.24 -1.63 18.19
C SER A 257 16.43 -1.59 19.48
N GLU A 258 15.25 -0.97 19.41
CA GLU A 258 14.37 -0.77 20.55
C GLU A 258 12.94 -1.14 20.17
N ASN A 259 12.35 -2.05 20.95
CA ASN A 259 10.96 -2.47 20.82
C ASN A 259 10.00 -1.47 21.48
N ALA A 260 10.04 -0.22 21.02
CA ALA A 260 9.21 0.86 21.52
C ALA A 260 8.75 1.76 20.38
N ARG A 261 7.49 2.20 20.46
CA ARG A 261 6.97 3.24 19.57
C ARG A 261 7.58 4.57 19.97
N VAL A 262 8.10 5.30 18.99
CA VAL A 262 8.58 6.67 19.17
C VAL A 262 7.71 7.65 18.39
N PRO A 263 7.67 8.94 18.79
CA PRO A 263 7.06 9.97 17.96
C PRO A 263 7.67 10.02 16.56
N TYR A 264 6.84 10.35 15.57
CA TYR A 264 7.24 10.30 14.16
C TYR A 264 8.49 11.14 13.83
N HIS A 265 8.59 12.36 14.39
CA HIS A 265 9.75 13.23 14.17
C HIS A 265 11.06 12.59 14.68
N LYS A 266 11.00 11.90 15.84
CA LYS A 266 12.14 11.17 16.39
C LYS A 266 12.50 9.99 15.49
N TYR A 267 11.50 9.24 15.02
CA TYR A 267 11.70 8.13 14.09
C TYR A 267 12.43 8.55 12.80
N ILE A 268 11.96 9.61 12.12
CA ILE A 268 12.60 10.12 10.89
C ILE A 268 13.99 10.68 11.19
N ASN A 269 14.19 11.34 12.33
CA ASN A 269 15.51 11.80 12.73
C ASN A 269 16.48 10.62 12.94
N GLU A 270 16.05 9.56 13.62
CA GLU A 270 16.86 8.34 13.76
C GLU A 270 17.21 7.75 12.39
N LEU A 271 16.22 7.60 11.49
CA LEU A 271 16.45 7.09 10.13
C LEU A 271 17.47 7.94 9.35
N ALA A 272 17.33 9.27 9.37
CA ALA A 272 18.25 10.19 8.68
C ALA A 272 19.70 10.16 9.22
N HIS A 273 19.90 9.61 10.43
CA HIS A 273 21.21 9.39 11.05
C HIS A 273 21.67 7.94 10.96
N SER A 274 20.97 7.10 10.19
CA SER A 274 21.23 5.67 10.07
C SER A 274 21.78 5.30 8.71
N LYS A 275 22.70 4.33 8.68
CA LYS A 275 23.27 3.78 7.43
C LYS A 275 22.39 2.70 6.82
N LEU A 276 21.77 1.88 7.66
CA LEU A 276 20.85 0.81 7.30
C LEU A 276 19.60 0.88 8.18
N CYS A 277 18.44 0.52 7.63
CA CYS A 277 17.22 0.33 8.40
C CYS A 277 16.61 -1.05 8.12
N ILE A 278 16.07 -1.69 9.15
CA ILE A 278 15.37 -2.96 9.02
C ILE A 278 13.85 -2.71 8.88
N SER A 279 13.32 -3.16 7.75
CA SER A 279 11.91 -3.13 7.40
C SER A 279 11.45 -4.59 7.22
N PRO A 280 10.87 -5.24 8.25
CA PRO A 280 10.29 -6.56 8.05
C PRO A 280 9.09 -6.40 7.11
N PHE A 281 8.99 -7.27 6.11
CA PHE A 281 8.12 -7.13 4.94
C PHE A 281 6.60 -7.11 5.18
N GLY A 282 6.10 -6.94 6.39
CA GLY A 282 4.65 -6.89 6.61
C GLY A 282 3.96 -8.19 6.18
N TYR A 283 2.98 -8.09 5.28
CA TYR A 283 2.32 -9.16 4.51
C TYR A 283 2.95 -9.37 3.11
N GLY A 284 4.19 -8.93 2.90
CA GLY A 284 4.88 -8.91 1.60
C GLY A 284 4.74 -7.58 0.84
N GLU A 285 4.26 -6.52 1.48
CA GLU A 285 4.09 -5.20 0.88
C GLU A 285 5.27 -4.25 1.12
N ILE A 286 5.49 -3.37 0.14
CA ILE A 286 6.23 -2.13 0.34
C ILE A 286 5.32 -1.19 1.13
N CYS A 287 5.82 -0.67 2.24
CA CYS A 287 5.12 0.20 3.20
C CYS A 287 5.65 1.64 3.17
N TRP A 288 5.04 2.53 3.96
CA TRP A 288 5.58 3.87 4.20
C TRP A 288 7.03 3.86 4.69
N ARG A 289 7.41 2.86 5.50
CA ARG A 289 8.77 2.72 6.03
C ARG A 289 9.83 2.68 4.93
N ASP A 290 9.56 1.99 3.83
CA ASP A 290 10.53 1.85 2.73
C ASP A 290 10.71 3.19 2.02
N PHE A 291 9.64 3.96 1.86
CA PHE A 291 9.72 5.32 1.33
C PHE A 291 10.33 6.31 2.34
N GLU A 292 10.12 6.13 3.63
CA GLU A 292 10.74 6.93 4.69
C GLU A 292 12.26 6.68 4.76
N ALA A 293 12.71 5.46 4.50
CA ALA A 293 14.11 5.13 4.32
C ALA A 293 14.69 5.87 3.10
N ILE A 294 14.01 5.84 1.95
CA ILE A 294 14.42 6.61 0.76
C ILE A 294 14.50 8.12 1.06
N LEU A 295 13.56 8.66 1.83
CA LEU A 295 13.56 10.07 2.25
C LEU A 295 14.75 10.44 3.15
N ALA A 296 15.16 9.51 4.01
CA ALA A 296 16.30 9.66 4.91
C ALA A 296 17.66 9.57 4.17
N GLY A 297 17.66 9.06 2.94
CA GLY A 297 18.81 8.92 2.04
C GLY A 297 19.61 7.66 2.30
#